data_AF-A0AAE3H1Z3-F1
#
_entry.id   AF-A0AAE3H1Z3-F1
#
_cell.length_a   1.000
_cell.length_b   1.000
_cell.length_c   1.000
_cell.angle_alpha   90.00
_cell.angle_beta   90.00
_cell.angle_gamma   90.00
#
_symmetry.space_group_name_H-M   'P 1'
#
loop_
_entity.id
_entity.type
_entity.pdbx_description
1 polymer ?
#
loop_
_entity_poly.entity_id
_entity_poly.type
_entity_poly.pdbx_seq_one_letter_code
_entity_poly.pdbx_strand_id
1 'polypeptide(L)' 'MDILKPEGVIIIEGFNNNHLGKPSGGLKLLEMLFDENMLREDFEKCEIEALEDKNVLLSEGQYHQGEAEIIRGIFKKKF' A
#
# COMPACT_ATOMS: atom_id res chain seq x y z
N MET A 1 8.03 2.32 -14.94
CA MET A 1 9.38 2.47 -14.31
C MET A 1 10.24 3.55 -14.93
N ASP A 2 9.81 4.14 -16.04
CA ASP A 2 10.66 5.00 -16.89
C ASP A 2 10.85 6.42 -16.32
N ILE A 3 9.99 6.83 -15.38
CA ILE A 3 10.06 8.13 -14.69
C ILE A 3 10.93 8.11 -13.42
N LEU A 4 11.24 6.93 -12.88
CA LEU A 4 12.03 6.79 -11.66
C LEU A 4 13.52 6.74 -12.02
N LYS A 5 14.32 7.60 -11.39
CA LYS A 5 15.78 7.61 -11.59
C LYS A 5 16.42 6.31 -11.06
N PRO A 6 17.61 5.92 -11.56
CA PRO A 6 18.38 4.81 -10.97
C PRO A 6 18.56 5.02 -9.46
N GLU A 7 18.51 3.92 -8.70
CA GLU A 7 18.53 3.90 -7.22
C GLU A 7 17.36 4.66 -6.55
N GLY A 8 16.37 5.11 -7.32
CA GLY A 8 15.19 5.76 -6.80
C GLY A 8 14.35 4.80 -5.95
N VAL A 9 13.76 5.33 -4.89
CA VAL A 9 12.93 4.58 -3.95
C VAL A 9 11.47 5.00 -4.11
N ILE A 10 10.58 4.02 -4.18
CA ILE A 10 9.13 4.18 -4.06
C ILE A 10 8.74 3.70 -2.67
N ILE A 11 7.97 4.54 -1.97
CA ILE A 11 7.33 4.18 -0.71
C ILE A 11 5.83 4.22 -0.96
N ILE A 12 5.14 3.12 -0.63
CA ILE A 12 3.68 3.03 -0.74
C ILE A 12 3.07 2.69 0.61
N GLU A 13 1.94 3.33 0.89
CA GLU A 13 0.99 2.93 1.93
C GLU A 13 -0.40 3.04 1.31
N GLY A 14 -1.18 1.98 1.44
CA GLY A 14 -2.56 1.96 0.97
C GLY A 14 -3.37 0.91 1.71
N PHE A 15 -4.69 0.96 1.55
CA PHE A 15 -5.57 -0.06 2.11
C PHE A 15 -5.43 -1.37 1.31
N ASN A 16 -5.34 -2.48 2.02
CA ASN A 16 -5.32 -3.79 1.37
C ASN A 16 -6.75 -4.33 1.16
N ASN A 17 -6.88 -5.42 0.43
CA ASN A 17 -8.19 -6.05 0.16
C ASN A 17 -8.97 -6.45 1.42
N ASN A 18 -8.30 -6.69 2.55
CA ASN A 18 -8.93 -7.02 3.83
C ASN A 18 -9.55 -5.78 4.52
N HIS A 19 -9.34 -4.58 3.99
CA HIS A 19 -9.93 -3.34 4.51
C HIS A 19 -11.44 -3.22 4.22
N LEU A 20 -11.97 -3.98 3.26
CA LEU A 20 -13.35 -3.85 2.84
C LEU A 20 -14.32 -4.06 4.01
N GLY A 21 -15.15 -3.05 4.30
CA GLY A 21 -16.13 -3.08 5.39
C GLY A 21 -15.61 -2.64 6.76
N LYS A 22 -14.35 -2.18 6.86
CA LYS A 22 -13.80 -1.62 8.10
C LYS A 22 -14.35 -0.21 8.40
N PRO A 23 -14.41 0.20 9.68
CA PRO A 23 -15.08 1.44 10.10
C PRO A 23 -14.25 2.70 9.90
N SER A 24 -12.94 2.59 9.62
CA SER A 24 -12.01 3.72 9.64
C SER A 24 -12.06 4.66 8.42
N GLY A 25 -13.07 4.52 7.56
CA GLY A 25 -13.17 5.25 6.29
C GLY A 25 -12.65 4.44 5.11
N GLY A 26 -12.23 5.10 4.03
CA GLY A 26 -11.69 4.44 2.84
C GLY A 26 -12.71 4.21 1.71
N LEU A 27 -12.18 4.01 0.50
CA LEU A 27 -12.97 3.76 -0.70
C LEU A 27 -13.57 2.36 -0.64
N LYS A 28 -14.87 2.24 -0.95
CA LYS A 28 -15.60 0.96 -0.96
C LYS A 28 -15.43 0.16 -2.25
N LEU A 29 -14.50 0.57 -3.10
CA LEU A 29 -14.25 0.01 -4.42
C LEU A 29 -13.03 -0.90 -4.32
N LEU A 30 -13.26 -2.21 -4.48
CA LEU A 30 -12.21 -3.24 -4.41
C LEU A 30 -11.06 -2.95 -5.40
N GLU A 31 -11.39 -2.41 -6.58
CA GLU A 31 -10.44 -2.00 -7.62
C GLU A 31 -9.48 -0.87 -7.20
N MET A 32 -9.72 -0.23 -6.06
CA MET A 32 -8.86 0.81 -5.50
C MET A 32 -8.03 0.32 -4.30
N LEU A 33 -8.14 -0.97 -3.95
CA LEU A 33 -7.37 -1.59 -2.88
C LEU A 33 -6.14 -2.29 -3.46
N PHE A 34 -5.09 -2.38 -2.64
CA PHE A 34 -3.87 -3.07 -3.01
C PHE A 34 -3.87 -4.52 -2.51
N ASP A 35 -3.14 -5.38 -3.21
CA ASP A 35 -2.71 -6.67 -2.70
C ASP A 35 -1.24 -6.91 -2.99
N GLU A 36 -0.66 -7.85 -2.25
CA GLU A 36 0.76 -8.14 -2.30
C GLU A 36 1.19 -8.61 -3.70
N ASN A 37 0.39 -9.43 -4.39
CA ASN A 37 0.76 -9.95 -5.71
C ASN A 37 0.76 -8.83 -6.75
N MET A 38 -0.25 -7.97 -6.73
CA MET A 38 -0.32 -6.81 -7.62
C MET A 38 0.90 -5.90 -7.45
N LEU A 39 1.28 -5.58 -6.20
CA LEU A 39 2.46 -4.74 -5.94
C LEU A 39 3.77 -5.44 -6.36
N ARG A 40 3.88 -6.76 -6.20
CA ARG A 40 5.05 -7.53 -6.67
C ARG A 40 5.16 -7.52 -8.19
N GLU A 41 4.04 -7.63 -8.90
CA GLU A 41 3.99 -7.58 -10.36
C GLU A 41 4.31 -6.16 -10.88
N ASP A 42 3.65 -5.13 -10.33
CA ASP A 42 3.84 -3.72 -10.73
C ASP A 42 5.29 -3.24 -10.52
N PHE A 43 5.94 -3.75 -9.47
CA PHE A 43 7.30 -3.38 -9.09
C PHE A 43 8.33 -4.51 -9.32
N GLU A 44 8.09 -5.42 -10.28
CA GLU A 44 8.98 -6.55 -10.59
C GLU A 44 10.44 -6.12 -10.92
N LYS A 45 10.61 -4.90 -11.44
CA LYS A 45 11.92 -4.32 -11.83
C LYS A 45 12.65 -3.67 -10.65
N CYS A 46 12.05 -3.65 -9.47
CA CYS A 46 12.66 -3.18 -8.24
C CYS A 46 13.21 -4.32 -7.40
N GLU A 47 14.12 -3.98 -6.50
CA GLU A 47 14.35 -4.73 -5.28
C GLU A 47 13.25 -4.37 -4.27
N ILE A 48 12.64 -5.38 -3.67
CA ILE A 48 11.61 -5.20 -2.64
C ILE A 48 12.34 -5.19 -1.30
N GLU A 49 12.55 -4.02 -0.72
CA GLU A 49 13.22 -3.87 0.58
C GLU A 49 12.25 -4.18 1.73
N ALA A 50 10.96 -3.85 1.55
CA ALA A 50 9.89 -4.18 2.47
C ALA A 50 8.56 -4.33 1.72
N LEU A 51 7.74 -5.28 2.13
CA LEU A 51 6.34 -5.41 1.72
C LEU A 51 5.59 -6.16 2.81
N GLU A 52 4.67 -5.49 3.50
CA GLU A 52 3.94 -6.06 4.64
C GLU A 52 2.47 -5.60 4.70
N ASP A 53 1.59 -6.52 5.04
CA ASP A 53 0.22 -6.21 5.50
C ASP A 53 0.23 -5.88 7.00
N LYS A 54 -0.61 -4.93 7.40
CA LYS A 54 -0.67 -4.46 8.78
C LYS A 54 -2.07 -4.03 9.19
N ASN A 55 -2.48 -4.49 10.36
CA ASN A 55 -3.61 -3.95 11.09
C ASN A 55 -3.17 -2.69 11.86
N VAL A 56 -3.87 -1.59 11.67
CA VAL A 56 -3.59 -0.32 12.37
C VAL A 56 -4.87 0.31 12.90
N LEU A 57 -4.73 1.14 13.94
CA LEU A 57 -5.82 1.99 14.42
C LEU A 57 -5.60 3.41 13.89
N LEU A 58 -6.48 3.87 13.00
CA LEU A 58 -6.43 5.21 12.44
C LEU A 58 -7.15 6.22 13.32
N SER A 59 -6.64 7.45 13.32
CA SER A 59 -7.24 8.61 13.99
C SER A 59 -6.92 9.88 13.21
N GLU A 60 -7.46 9.97 12.00
CA GLU A 60 -7.15 11.01 11.00
C GLU A 60 -8.21 12.13 10.94
N GLY A 61 -9.15 12.14 11.89
CA GLY A 61 -10.23 13.11 11.97
C GLY A 61 -11.54 12.45 12.41
N GLN A 62 -12.59 13.25 12.65
CA GLN A 62 -13.85 12.75 13.20
C GLN A 62 -14.49 11.60 12.41
N TYR A 63 -14.24 11.52 11.10
CA TYR A 63 -14.84 10.52 10.21
C TYR A 63 -13.85 9.44 9.72
N HIS A 64 -12.59 9.53 10.14
CA HIS A 64 -11.52 8.59 9.73
C HIS A 64 -10.84 8.04 10.99
N GLN A 65 -11.62 7.27 11.75
CA GLN A 65 -11.21 6.67 13.03
C GLN A 65 -11.61 5.20 13.07
N GLY A 66 -10.71 4.35 13.55
CA GLY A 66 -10.98 2.93 13.77
C GLY A 66 -9.95 2.01 13.14
N GLU A 67 -10.23 0.71 13.20
CA GLU A 67 -9.34 -0.31 12.63
C GLU A 67 -9.28 -0.22 11.12
N ALA A 68 -8.07 -0.32 10.58
CA ALA A 68 -7.78 -0.40 9.17
C ALA A 68 -6.82 -1.56 8.88
N GLU A 69 -6.89 -2.05 7.66
CA GLU A 69 -5.99 -3.06 7.11
C GLU A 69 -5.24 -2.38 5.97
N ILE A 70 -3.94 -2.21 6.15
CA ILE A 70 -3.08 -1.50 5.20
C ILE A 70 -1.99 -2.44 4.68
N ILE A 71 -1.44 -2.09 3.53
CA ILE A 71 -0.21 -2.67 3.00
C ILE A 71 0.82 -1.56 2.84
N ARG A 72 2.07 -1.84 3.23
CA ARG A 72 3.21 -0.93 3.11
C ARG A 72 4.29 -1.58 2.28
N GLY A 73 4.91 -0.81 1.40
CA GLY A 73 5.98 -1.30 0.55
C GLY A 73 7.09 -0.28 0.34
N ILE A 74 8.33 -0.76 0.29
CA ILE A 74 9.52 0.00 -0.09
C ILE A 74 10.16 -0.74 -1.27
N PHE A 75 10.22 -0.07 -2.42
CA PHE A 75 10.72 -0.61 -3.67
C PHE A 75 11.85 0.24 -4.20
N LYS A 76 13.03 -0.34 -4.38
CA LYS A 76 14.20 0.35 -4.90
C LYS A 76 14.46 -0.06 -6.34
N LYS A 77 14.51 0.90 -7.26
CA LYS A 77 14.79 0.62 -8.68
C LYS A 77 16.21 0.11 -8.84
N LYS A 78 16.35 -1.07 -9.43
CA LYS A 78 17.64 -1.65 -9.82
C LYS A 78 18.31 -0.74 -10.86
N PHE A 79 19.65 -0.74 -10.86
CA PHE A 79 20.48 0.02 -11.79
C PHE A 79 20.16 -0.27 -13.26
#